data_AF-A0A511T0F5-F1
#
_entry.id   AF-A0A511T0F5-F1
#
_cell.length_a   1.000
_cell.length_b   1.000
_cell.length_c   1.000
_cell.angle_alpha   90.00
_cell.angle_beta   90.00
_cell.angle_gamma   90.00
#
_symmetry.space_group_name_H-M   'P 1'
#
loop_
_entity.id
_entity.type
_entity.pdbx_description
1 polymer ?
#
loop_
_entity_poly.entity_id
_entity_poly.type
_entity_poly.pdbx_seq_one_letter_code
_entity_poly.pdbx_strand_id
1 'polypeptide(L)'
;MWQIIINGPGYFDTSYDLPEGVTSLGRADENDIVLGGDLVSRRHARLYVEADILRIEDLGSRNGSRVNGAPLQGSRQLSPGDSVALGENTLAVRQPNTVENAATEMVDLGAGGVVRFGHGQDVGPSVLLAKSVRDADVLRLLDNVGPVPFEDFNQQAASPVAPASPRVAQETLVLMFRTAEALSTATTLSTFLDLTMDRLLERTDATTAVVLLKHSTGALVPAAVRHRGRLAKGEVPVSDAIVDEALRQGRALAVGDVRDDRRFAARESVILYGVASVLCIPIGSEAPYQGVLYVNTSAKGDGLEPMLDACSAVAHLVATGVQKFSPRDGGATQERLRRSLERFHPPDVAERRATEAQRQGGRLPGLEERTLTVLHVELVGFPALASRIGGAKATSLLSDFHSRATGIVFSFEATVESFIGESLRALFGVPYVKGEDSVRAVRAALALRSDWERAMSRRPVDERCSLRMALHTTRALVGMIGNEVRPDYTAVGEGMSVATWLAATGNPGQVLISGKVLAAVAARFDVMPLGERLVRPPKEKVAAFEVLDEDVGVLTNPGLR
;
A
#
# COMPACT_ATOMS: atom_id res chain seq x y z
N MET A 1 -32.48 3.34 13.38
CA MET A 1 -33.20 3.49 12.10
C MET A 1 -33.45 2.11 11.54
N TRP A 2 -34.69 1.63 11.43
CA TRP A 2 -34.95 0.27 10.95
C TRP A 2 -34.49 0.09 9.51
N GLN A 3 -34.05 -1.12 9.18
CA GLN A 3 -33.59 -1.49 7.87
C GLN A 3 -34.24 -2.80 7.46
N ILE A 4 -34.60 -2.92 6.19
CA ILE A 4 -35.08 -4.18 5.61
C ILE A 4 -34.15 -4.58 4.48
N ILE A 5 -33.85 -5.87 4.43
CA ILE A 5 -33.05 -6.46 3.35
C ILE A 5 -33.96 -7.34 2.52
N ILE A 6 -34.04 -7.06 1.23
CA ILE A 6 -34.99 -7.66 0.31
C ILE A 6 -34.27 -8.68 -0.57
N ASN A 7 -34.82 -9.89 -0.61
CA ASN A 7 -34.40 -10.97 -1.49
C ASN A 7 -35.63 -11.50 -2.26
N GLY A 8 -35.56 -11.48 -3.61
CA GLY A 8 -36.68 -11.88 -4.47
C GLY A 8 -36.45 -11.56 -5.95
N PRO A 9 -37.45 -11.72 -6.82
CA PRO A 9 -37.31 -11.43 -8.25
C PRO A 9 -36.86 -9.99 -8.50
N GLY A 10 -35.61 -9.81 -8.95
CA GLY A 10 -35.00 -8.50 -9.20
C GLY A 10 -34.25 -7.88 -8.01
N TYR A 11 -34.22 -8.53 -6.85
CA TYR A 11 -33.55 -8.06 -5.63
C TYR A 11 -32.63 -9.14 -5.03
N PHE A 12 -31.37 -8.79 -4.79
CA PHE A 12 -30.39 -9.65 -4.11
C PHE A 12 -29.71 -8.85 -3.01
N ASP A 13 -29.95 -9.25 -1.76
CA ASP A 13 -29.42 -8.64 -0.54
C ASP A 13 -29.52 -7.09 -0.52
N THR A 14 -30.59 -6.56 -1.12
CA THR A 14 -30.73 -5.13 -1.34
C THR A 14 -31.34 -4.47 -0.11
N SER A 15 -30.61 -3.52 0.46
CA SER A 15 -30.95 -2.92 1.75
C SER A 15 -31.64 -1.57 1.61
N TYR A 16 -32.72 -1.38 2.37
CA TYR A 16 -33.47 -0.13 2.44
C TYR A 16 -33.60 0.35 3.88
N ASP A 17 -33.15 1.58 4.13
CA ASP A 17 -33.35 2.26 5.40
C ASP A 17 -34.77 2.82 5.45
N LEU A 18 -35.48 2.50 6.53
CA LEU A 18 -36.85 2.94 6.75
C LEU A 18 -36.86 4.21 7.58
N PRO A 19 -37.28 5.35 7.01
CA PRO A 19 -37.46 6.58 7.78
C PRO A 19 -38.66 6.44 8.73
N GLU A 20 -38.72 7.30 9.75
CA GLU A 20 -39.90 7.39 10.63
C GLU A 20 -41.14 7.77 9.81
N GLY A 21 -42.26 7.10 10.06
CA GLY A 21 -43.49 7.23 9.26
C GLY A 21 -43.93 5.92 8.59
N VAL A 22 -44.59 6.04 7.44
CA VAL A 22 -45.22 4.91 6.73
C VAL A 22 -44.48 4.65 5.42
N THR A 23 -44.03 3.40 5.22
CA THR A 23 -43.45 2.94 3.95
C THR A 23 -44.38 1.91 3.32
N SER A 24 -44.82 2.16 2.09
CA SER A 24 -45.70 1.28 1.32
C SER A 24 -44.93 0.29 0.46
N LEU A 25 -45.42 -0.96 0.40
CA LEU A 25 -44.81 -2.08 -0.32
C LEU A 25 -45.81 -2.69 -1.31
N GLY A 26 -45.40 -2.90 -2.57
CA GLY A 26 -46.24 -3.56 -3.56
C GLY A 26 -45.65 -3.57 -4.97
N ARG A 27 -46.34 -4.22 -5.91
CA ARG A 27 -45.85 -4.35 -7.30
C ARG A 27 -46.07 -3.12 -8.17
N ALA A 28 -47.02 -2.25 -7.81
CA ALA A 28 -47.21 -0.99 -8.53
C ALA A 28 -46.04 -0.04 -8.24
N ASP A 29 -45.66 0.74 -9.24
CA ASP A 29 -44.62 1.77 -9.18
C ASP A 29 -44.97 2.93 -8.24
N GLU A 30 -46.23 3.04 -7.85
CA GLU A 30 -46.76 4.00 -6.87
C GLU A 30 -46.32 3.74 -5.41
N ASN A 31 -45.72 2.56 -5.11
CA ASN A 31 -45.28 2.24 -3.74
C ASN A 31 -43.86 2.74 -3.50
N ASP A 32 -43.57 3.08 -2.24
CA ASP A 32 -42.24 3.57 -1.82
C ASP A 32 -41.14 2.53 -2.07
N ILE A 33 -41.47 1.24 -1.92
CA ILE A 33 -40.61 0.13 -2.35
C ILE A 33 -41.41 -0.78 -3.27
N VAL A 34 -40.96 -0.84 -4.52
CA VAL A 34 -41.61 -1.58 -5.60
C VAL A 34 -41.08 -3.01 -5.64
N LEU A 35 -41.92 -3.99 -5.32
CA LEU A 35 -41.53 -5.40 -5.25
C LEU A 35 -41.85 -6.13 -6.57
N GLY A 36 -40.91 -6.93 -7.06
CA GLY A 36 -41.08 -7.75 -8.27
C GLY A 36 -41.87 -9.04 -8.02
N GLY A 37 -42.40 -9.66 -9.09
CA GLY A 37 -43.06 -10.96 -9.04
C GLY A 37 -44.60 -10.90 -9.03
N ASP A 38 -45.24 -11.84 -9.73
CA ASP A 38 -46.70 -11.82 -9.96
C ASP A 38 -47.52 -12.23 -8.74
N LEU A 39 -46.89 -12.85 -7.73
CA LEU A 39 -47.54 -13.20 -6.47
C LEU A 39 -47.63 -12.02 -5.49
N VAL A 40 -47.13 -10.83 -5.85
CA VAL A 40 -47.26 -9.60 -5.07
C VAL A 40 -48.41 -8.74 -5.60
N SER A 41 -49.33 -8.36 -4.72
CA SER A 41 -50.42 -7.44 -5.05
C SER A 41 -49.91 -6.02 -5.35
N ARG A 42 -50.66 -5.24 -6.14
CA ARG A 42 -50.29 -3.87 -6.53
C ARG A 42 -49.98 -2.99 -5.31
N ARG A 43 -50.80 -3.06 -4.26
CA ARG A 43 -50.52 -2.52 -2.92
C ARG A 43 -50.65 -3.67 -1.94
N HIS A 44 -49.53 -4.15 -1.40
CA HIS A 44 -49.51 -5.43 -0.68
C HIS A 44 -49.53 -5.22 0.83
N ALA A 45 -48.61 -4.41 1.34
CA ALA A 45 -48.43 -4.19 2.76
C ALA A 45 -47.90 -2.78 3.06
N ARG A 46 -47.96 -2.39 4.33
CA ARG A 46 -47.32 -1.17 4.84
C ARG A 46 -46.48 -1.48 6.06
N LEU A 47 -45.35 -0.78 6.14
CA LEU A 47 -44.50 -0.72 7.32
C LEU A 47 -44.72 0.61 8.02
N TYR A 48 -44.87 0.54 9.34
CA TYR A 48 -45.01 1.70 10.21
C TYR A 48 -43.80 1.73 11.14
N VAL A 49 -43.04 2.81 11.08
CA VAL A 49 -41.92 3.10 11.97
C VAL A 49 -42.32 4.26 12.88
N GLU A 50 -42.47 3.98 14.17
CA GLU A 50 -42.72 4.98 15.21
C GLU A 50 -41.64 4.80 16.29
N ALA A 51 -40.75 5.78 16.44
CA ALA A 51 -39.56 5.69 17.27
C ALA A 51 -38.78 4.36 17.04
N ASP A 52 -38.73 3.48 18.05
CA ASP A 52 -38.02 2.19 17.99
C ASP A 52 -38.92 1.00 17.64
N ILE A 53 -40.19 1.23 17.30
CA ILE A 53 -41.16 0.17 17.01
C ILE A 53 -41.40 0.08 15.50
N LEU A 54 -41.14 -1.08 14.91
CA LEU A 54 -41.53 -1.40 13.54
C LEU A 54 -42.75 -2.33 13.56
N ARG A 55 -43.77 -1.99 12.77
CA ARG A 55 -44.96 -2.82 12.58
C ARG A 55 -45.23 -3.02 11.10
N ILE A 56 -45.79 -4.17 10.75
CA ILE A 56 -46.30 -4.46 9.41
C ILE A 56 -47.80 -4.70 9.43
N GLU A 57 -48.47 -4.26 8.39
CA GLU A 57 -49.88 -4.51 8.13
C GLU A 57 -50.08 -4.95 6.68
N ASP A 58 -50.80 -6.05 6.47
CA ASP A 58 -51.23 -6.49 5.14
C ASP A 58 -52.50 -5.73 4.72
N LEU A 59 -52.54 -5.22 3.48
CA LEU A 59 -53.64 -4.41 2.96
C LEU A 59 -54.74 -5.23 2.27
N GLY A 60 -54.93 -6.49 2.65
CA GLY A 60 -55.86 -7.42 2.01
C GLY A 60 -55.29 -8.01 0.72
N SER A 61 -54.01 -8.34 0.73
CA SER A 61 -53.31 -8.91 -0.42
C SER A 61 -53.91 -10.26 -0.82
N ARG A 62 -53.90 -10.56 -2.13
CA ARG A 62 -54.53 -11.79 -2.67
C ARG A 62 -53.92 -13.08 -2.12
N ASN A 63 -52.61 -13.08 -1.85
CA ASN A 63 -51.86 -14.26 -1.42
C ASN A 63 -51.50 -14.24 0.08
N GLY A 64 -51.83 -13.15 0.77
CA GLY A 64 -51.50 -12.92 2.18
C GLY A 64 -50.00 -12.70 2.42
N SER A 65 -49.71 -12.00 3.52
CA SER A 65 -48.36 -11.84 4.07
C SER A 65 -48.08 -12.90 5.14
N ARG A 66 -46.81 -13.28 5.32
CA ARG A 66 -46.37 -14.16 6.41
C ARG A 66 -45.21 -13.55 7.17
N VAL A 67 -45.17 -13.75 8.49
CA VAL A 67 -44.05 -13.35 9.36
C VAL A 67 -43.51 -14.60 10.04
N ASN A 68 -42.22 -14.90 9.84
CA ASN A 68 -41.55 -16.12 10.30
C ASN A 68 -42.32 -17.40 9.93
N GLY A 69 -42.87 -17.44 8.71
CA GLY A 69 -43.65 -18.56 8.20
C GLY A 69 -45.11 -18.62 8.65
N ALA A 70 -45.53 -17.85 9.66
CA ALA A 70 -46.90 -17.78 10.13
C ALA A 70 -47.72 -16.72 9.38
N PRO A 71 -49.00 -16.98 9.01
CA PRO A 71 -49.86 -15.99 8.35
C PRO A 71 -50.02 -14.72 9.18
N LEU A 72 -49.93 -13.56 8.54
CA LEU A 72 -50.17 -12.26 9.16
C LEU A 72 -51.68 -11.97 9.23
N GLN A 73 -52.20 -11.70 10.42
CA GLN A 73 -53.58 -11.25 10.63
C GLN A 73 -53.57 -9.84 11.24
N GLY A 74 -54.14 -8.88 10.52
CA GLY A 74 -54.12 -7.47 10.93
C GLY A 74 -52.71 -6.89 10.96
N SER A 75 -52.46 -5.99 11.92
CA SER A 75 -51.14 -5.39 12.14
C SER A 75 -50.34 -6.18 13.19
N ARG A 76 -49.07 -6.46 12.89
CA ARG A 76 -48.16 -7.15 13.79
C ARG A 76 -46.87 -6.36 13.98
N GLN A 77 -46.40 -6.28 15.22
CA GLN A 77 -45.08 -5.73 15.53
C GLN A 77 -43.99 -6.71 15.10
N LEU A 78 -42.95 -6.16 14.46
CA LEU A 78 -41.78 -6.89 13.99
C LEU A 78 -40.61 -6.65 14.93
N SER A 79 -39.83 -7.70 15.17
CA SER A 79 -38.60 -7.67 15.93
C SER A 79 -37.38 -7.80 15.01
N PRO A 80 -36.19 -7.34 15.43
CA PRO A 80 -34.96 -7.54 14.67
C PRO A 80 -34.68 -9.04 14.47
N GLY A 81 -34.36 -9.44 13.24
CA GLY A 81 -34.18 -10.84 12.85
C GLY A 81 -35.43 -11.51 12.30
N ASP A 82 -36.61 -10.87 12.40
CA ASP A 82 -37.83 -11.40 11.80
C ASP A 82 -37.74 -11.39 10.27
N SER A 83 -38.32 -12.41 9.64
CA SER A 83 -38.40 -12.54 8.19
C SER A 83 -39.85 -12.44 7.74
N VAL A 84 -40.14 -11.51 6.84
CA VAL A 84 -41.47 -11.26 6.29
C VAL A 84 -41.51 -11.74 4.83
N ALA A 85 -42.46 -12.62 4.51
CA ALA A 85 -42.68 -13.08 3.14
C ALA A 85 -43.91 -12.37 2.53
N LEU A 86 -43.70 -11.73 1.38
CA LEU A 86 -44.72 -11.05 0.56
C LEU A 86 -44.66 -11.63 -0.86
N GLY A 87 -45.56 -12.56 -1.18
CA GLY A 87 -45.50 -13.31 -2.44
C GLY A 87 -44.20 -14.11 -2.55
N GLU A 88 -43.38 -13.80 -3.56
CA GLU A 88 -42.08 -14.43 -3.82
C GLU A 88 -40.90 -13.69 -3.18
N ASN A 89 -41.15 -12.57 -2.50
CA ASN A 89 -40.12 -11.75 -1.87
C ASN A 89 -40.03 -12.04 -0.38
N THR A 90 -38.80 -12.06 0.13
CA THR A 90 -38.50 -12.18 1.55
C THR A 90 -37.79 -10.91 2.03
N LEU A 91 -38.30 -10.32 3.09
CA LEU A 91 -37.77 -9.12 3.71
C LEU A 91 -37.23 -9.51 5.09
N ALA A 92 -35.92 -9.48 5.24
CA ALA A 92 -35.28 -9.66 6.54
C ALA A 92 -35.29 -8.32 7.28
N VAL A 93 -35.97 -8.30 8.42
CA VAL A 93 -36.10 -7.14 9.27
C VAL A 93 -34.85 -7.02 10.13
N ARG A 94 -34.17 -5.89 10.03
CA ARG A 94 -33.08 -5.53 10.90
C ARG A 94 -33.46 -4.21 11.58
N GLN A 95 -33.45 -4.15 12.91
CA GLN A 95 -32.88 -2.93 13.47
C GLN A 95 -31.39 -3.05 13.19
N PRO A 96 -30.67 -1.97 12.86
CA PRO A 96 -29.24 -1.92 13.04
C PRO A 96 -28.95 -1.98 14.54
N ASN A 97 -29.23 -3.12 15.15
CA ASN A 97 -28.45 -3.68 16.23
C ASN A 97 -27.34 -4.42 15.52
N THR A 98 -26.28 -3.68 15.24
CA THR A 98 -25.10 -4.18 14.54
C THR A 98 -24.46 -5.28 15.40
N VAL A 99 -24.82 -6.53 15.12
CA VAL A 99 -24.01 -7.70 15.43
C VAL A 99 -23.86 -8.47 14.12
N GLU A 100 -23.16 -7.83 13.19
CA GLU A 100 -22.23 -8.52 12.31
C GLU A 100 -20.97 -8.82 13.11
N ASN A 101 -20.25 -9.89 12.76
CA ASN A 101 -18.89 -10.09 13.22
C ASN A 101 -18.12 -8.79 12.97
N ALA A 102 -17.84 -8.03 14.04
CA ALA A 102 -17.14 -6.77 13.94
C ALA A 102 -15.65 -7.04 13.73
N ALA A 103 -15.29 -7.50 12.52
CA ALA A 103 -14.10 -6.94 11.90
C ALA A 103 -14.38 -5.44 11.81
N THR A 104 -13.87 -4.70 12.78
CA THR A 104 -13.98 -3.25 12.72
C THR A 104 -13.06 -2.86 11.58
N GLU A 105 -13.64 -2.48 10.43
CA GLU A 105 -12.88 -1.74 9.41
C GLU A 105 -12.04 -0.70 10.14
N MET A 106 -10.76 -0.61 9.76
CA MET A 106 -9.79 0.32 10.30
C MET A 106 -10.48 1.67 10.56
N VAL A 107 -10.77 1.97 11.82
CA VAL A 107 -11.58 3.14 12.13
C VAL A 107 -10.76 4.36 11.73
N ASP A 108 -11.21 5.10 10.73
CA ASP A 108 -10.66 6.42 10.41
C ASP A 108 -11.10 7.38 11.54
N LEU A 109 -10.36 7.29 12.64
CA LEU A 109 -10.49 8.18 13.78
C LEU A 109 -9.71 9.43 13.43
N GLY A 110 -10.40 10.39 12.80
CA GLY A 110 -10.09 11.80 13.03
C GLY A 110 -9.92 12.07 14.53
N ALA A 111 -9.27 13.18 14.89
CA ALA A 111 -8.74 13.50 16.23
C ALA A 111 -9.68 13.40 17.48
N GLY A 112 -10.90 12.87 17.38
CA GLY A 112 -11.80 12.53 18.48
C GLY A 112 -11.57 11.10 19.00
N GLY A 113 -11.09 11.00 20.23
CA GLY A 113 -10.65 9.76 20.87
C GLY A 113 -11.72 8.70 21.13
N VAL A 114 -11.22 7.47 21.29
CA VAL A 114 -11.95 6.29 21.77
C VAL A 114 -12.40 6.53 23.22
N VAL A 115 -13.62 6.14 23.57
CA VAL A 115 -14.04 6.08 24.98
C VAL A 115 -13.32 4.91 25.63
N ARG A 116 -12.33 5.22 26.45
CA ARG A 116 -11.54 4.25 27.22
C ARG A 116 -11.83 4.43 28.70
N PHE A 117 -11.73 3.34 29.44
CA PHE A 117 -12.18 3.31 30.83
C PHE A 117 -10.99 3.34 31.81
N GLY A 118 -10.98 4.38 32.66
CA GLY A 118 -10.18 4.46 33.89
C GLY A 118 -8.96 5.38 33.80
N HIS A 119 -9.01 6.54 34.46
CA HIS A 119 -7.86 7.40 34.65
C HIS A 119 -7.13 7.10 35.99
N GLY A 120 -5.82 6.84 35.92
CA GLY A 120 -4.84 7.36 36.89
C GLY A 120 -4.62 6.66 38.24
N GLN A 121 -4.44 5.33 38.31
CA GLN A 121 -3.92 4.68 39.53
C GLN A 121 -2.89 3.56 39.26
N ASP A 122 -1.93 3.41 40.19
CA ASP A 122 -0.81 2.45 40.16
C ASP A 122 -1.29 0.98 40.19
N VAL A 123 -0.82 0.19 39.23
CA VAL A 123 -1.24 -1.20 38.97
C VAL A 123 -0.20 -2.23 39.43
N GLY A 124 0.99 -1.78 39.84
CA GLY A 124 2.11 -2.63 40.26
C GLY A 124 1.75 -3.75 41.25
N PRO A 125 0.95 -3.52 42.31
CA PRO A 125 0.64 -4.53 43.33
C PRO A 125 -0.40 -5.59 42.91
N SER A 126 -0.96 -5.53 41.70
CA SER A 126 -1.94 -6.51 41.19
C SER A 126 -1.44 -7.30 39.98
N VAL A 127 -0.20 -7.05 39.56
CA VAL A 127 0.50 -7.85 38.54
C VAL A 127 0.89 -9.19 39.15
N LEU A 128 0.31 -10.29 38.65
CA LEU A 128 0.64 -11.65 39.08
C LEU A 128 1.93 -12.16 38.42
N LEU A 129 2.14 -11.78 37.17
CA LEU A 129 3.31 -12.19 36.39
C LEU A 129 3.76 -11.04 35.50
N ALA A 130 5.06 -10.78 35.48
CA ALA A 130 5.67 -9.83 34.56
C ALA A 130 6.87 -10.48 33.90
N LYS A 131 6.89 -10.56 32.57
CA LYS A 131 8.04 -11.07 31.79
C LYS A 131 8.60 -9.98 30.90
N SER A 132 9.92 -9.89 30.79
CA SER A 132 10.55 -8.99 29.82
C SER A 132 10.18 -9.43 28.41
N VAL A 133 9.81 -8.48 27.54
CA VAL A 133 9.51 -8.77 26.13
C VAL A 133 10.75 -9.32 25.40
N ARG A 134 11.96 -9.03 25.91
CA ARG A 134 13.24 -9.59 25.45
C ARG A 134 13.53 -11.00 25.97
N ASP A 135 13.05 -11.37 27.16
CA ASP A 135 13.32 -12.69 27.76
C ASP A 135 12.33 -13.78 27.29
N ALA A 136 11.23 -13.38 26.63
CA ALA A 136 10.29 -14.25 25.94
C ALA A 136 10.86 -14.78 24.61
N ASP A 137 12.15 -15.12 24.58
CA ASP A 137 12.80 -15.76 23.45
C ASP A 137 12.17 -17.13 23.23
N VAL A 138 11.27 -17.20 22.27
CA VAL A 138 10.65 -18.44 21.79
C VAL A 138 11.70 -19.48 21.39
N LEU A 139 12.93 -19.04 21.07
CA LEU A 139 14.08 -19.91 20.83
C LEU A 139 14.51 -20.68 22.09
N ARG A 140 14.54 -20.08 23.28
CA ARG A 140 14.83 -20.82 24.53
C ARG A 140 13.76 -21.86 24.87
N LEU A 141 12.52 -21.55 24.50
CA LEU A 141 11.37 -22.43 24.60
C LEU A 141 11.52 -23.66 23.66
N LEU A 142 12.11 -23.47 22.49
CA LEU A 142 12.43 -24.55 21.52
C LEU A 142 13.74 -25.30 21.81
N ASP A 143 14.72 -24.66 22.46
CA ASP A 143 16.00 -25.29 22.84
C ASP A 143 15.84 -26.40 23.90
N ASN A 144 14.70 -26.46 24.59
CA ASN A 144 14.33 -27.56 25.48
C ASN A 144 13.87 -28.84 24.73
N VAL A 145 13.92 -28.84 23.40
CA VAL A 145 13.73 -30.03 22.55
C VAL A 145 15.10 -30.69 22.29
N GLY A 146 15.80 -31.08 23.35
CA GLY A 146 17.00 -31.90 23.23
C GLY A 146 16.65 -33.34 22.83
N PRO A 147 17.46 -34.02 21.99
CA PRO A 147 17.24 -35.43 21.68
C PRO A 147 17.32 -36.27 22.95
N VAL A 148 16.35 -37.15 23.15
CA VAL A 148 16.38 -38.15 24.23
C VAL A 148 17.59 -39.04 23.99
N PRO A 149 18.52 -39.20 24.95
CA PRO A 149 19.51 -40.27 24.87
C PRO A 149 18.74 -41.59 24.85
N PHE A 150 19.03 -42.45 23.88
CA PHE A 150 18.61 -43.85 23.93
C PHE A 150 19.32 -44.48 25.13
N GLU A 151 18.68 -44.52 26.30
CA GLU A 151 19.17 -45.27 27.45
C GLU A 151 18.58 -46.67 27.46
N ASP A 152 19.49 -47.62 27.55
CA ASP A 152 19.24 -49.05 27.63
C ASP A 152 18.26 -49.41 28.74
N PHE A 153 17.35 -50.32 28.42
CA PHE A 153 16.48 -50.99 29.38
C PHE A 153 17.31 -51.83 30.36
N ASN A 154 17.82 -51.24 31.45
CA ASN A 154 18.10 -52.02 32.65
C ASN A 154 18.13 -51.17 33.94
N GLN A 155 17.08 -51.38 34.74
CA GLN A 155 17.04 -51.42 36.22
C GLN A 155 18.02 -50.54 37.01
N GLN A 156 17.52 -49.45 37.63
CA GLN A 156 17.27 -49.32 39.09
C GLN A 156 17.15 -47.85 39.54
N ALA A 157 16.08 -47.60 40.31
CA ALA A 157 15.89 -46.51 41.29
C ALA A 157 16.14 -45.06 40.83
N ALA A 158 15.10 -44.41 40.30
CA ALA A 158 15.05 -42.95 40.22
C ALA A 158 14.26 -42.37 41.41
N SER A 159 14.95 -41.55 42.21
CA SER A 159 14.32 -40.54 43.06
C SER A 159 13.42 -39.62 42.20
N PRO A 160 12.36 -39.00 42.75
CA PRO A 160 11.47 -38.16 41.95
C PRO A 160 12.24 -36.91 41.51
N VAL A 161 12.72 -36.93 40.27
CA VAL A 161 13.18 -35.74 39.56
C VAL A 161 11.98 -34.80 39.47
N ALA A 162 12.13 -33.60 40.04
CA ALA A 162 11.15 -32.54 39.95
C ALA A 162 10.72 -32.35 38.48
N PRO A 163 9.41 -32.20 38.18
CA PRO A 163 8.94 -32.17 36.81
C PRO A 163 9.62 -31.03 36.05
N ALA A 164 10.27 -31.42 34.95
CA ALA A 164 11.00 -30.55 34.05
C ALA A 164 10.14 -29.36 33.56
N SER A 165 10.81 -28.23 33.37
CA SER A 165 10.34 -26.95 32.82
C SER A 165 9.27 -27.10 31.73
N PRO A 166 8.29 -26.18 31.65
CA PRO A 166 7.11 -26.35 30.82
C PRO A 166 7.52 -26.54 29.36
N ARG A 167 7.25 -27.73 28.83
CA ARG A 167 7.29 -27.99 27.39
C ARG A 167 6.46 -26.93 26.70
N VAL A 168 6.99 -26.32 25.65
CA VAL A 168 6.18 -25.51 24.73
C VAL A 168 5.00 -26.37 24.31
N ALA A 169 3.79 -25.99 24.73
CA ALA A 169 2.61 -26.72 24.35
C ALA A 169 2.54 -26.75 22.83
N GLN A 170 2.30 -27.93 22.25
CA GLN A 170 2.14 -28.13 20.81
C GLN A 170 1.16 -27.11 20.19
N GLU A 171 0.20 -26.64 20.99
CA GLU A 171 -0.76 -25.60 20.67
C GLU A 171 -0.12 -24.23 20.38
N THR A 172 0.92 -23.83 21.13
CA THR A 172 1.68 -22.59 20.91
C THR A 172 2.39 -22.61 19.55
N LEU A 173 3.02 -23.73 19.20
CA LEU A 173 3.70 -23.90 17.91
C LEU A 173 2.72 -23.81 16.74
N VAL A 174 1.56 -24.46 16.87
CA VAL A 174 0.50 -24.40 15.85
C VAL A 174 -0.04 -22.98 15.71
N LEU A 175 -0.28 -22.27 16.82
CA LEU A 175 -0.74 -20.88 16.79
C LEU A 175 0.29 -19.98 16.09
N MET A 176 1.58 -20.11 16.42
CA MET A 176 2.64 -19.35 15.74
C MET A 176 2.73 -19.64 14.25
N PHE A 177 2.75 -20.91 13.86
CA PHE A 177 2.83 -21.31 12.46
C PHE A 177 1.66 -20.73 11.66
N ARG A 178 0.44 -20.85 12.20
CA ARG A 178 -0.74 -20.26 11.57
C ARG A 178 -0.59 -18.74 11.50
N THR A 179 -0.23 -18.06 12.58
CA THR A 179 -0.03 -16.60 12.54
C THR A 179 1.02 -16.19 11.49
N ALA A 180 2.11 -16.93 11.33
CA ALA A 180 3.11 -16.71 10.29
C ALA A 180 2.55 -16.98 8.87
N GLU A 181 1.71 -17.99 8.69
CA GLU A 181 0.99 -18.25 7.43
C GLU A 181 0.05 -17.08 7.08
N ALA A 182 -0.72 -16.56 8.05
CA ALA A 182 -1.56 -15.37 7.86
C ALA A 182 -0.70 -14.15 7.51
N LEU A 183 0.43 -13.97 8.20
CA LEU A 183 1.38 -12.90 7.90
C LEU A 183 1.88 -12.98 6.45
N SER A 184 2.15 -14.18 5.93
CA SER A 184 2.61 -14.37 4.56
C SER A 184 1.51 -14.12 3.52
N THR A 185 0.28 -14.55 3.78
CA THR A 185 -0.82 -14.61 2.80
C THR A 185 -1.73 -13.39 2.77
N ALA A 186 -1.85 -12.66 3.89
CA ALA A 186 -2.69 -11.48 3.97
C ALA A 186 -2.17 -10.34 3.06
N THR A 187 -3.11 -9.59 2.48
CA THR A 187 -2.82 -8.45 1.60
C THR A 187 -2.85 -7.10 2.32
N THR A 188 -3.49 -7.03 3.49
CA THR A 188 -3.61 -5.80 4.30
C THR A 188 -3.34 -6.07 5.79
N LEU A 189 -3.01 -5.02 6.54
CA LEU A 189 -2.83 -5.09 8.00
C LEU A 189 -4.11 -5.56 8.70
N SER A 190 -5.27 -5.01 8.31
CA SER A 190 -6.56 -5.40 8.91
C SER A 190 -6.81 -6.89 8.75
N THR A 191 -6.71 -7.40 7.51
CA THR A 191 -6.93 -8.84 7.22
C THR A 191 -5.97 -9.73 8.00
N PHE A 192 -4.70 -9.33 8.13
CA PHE A 192 -3.73 -10.07 8.93
C PHE A 192 -4.08 -10.09 10.43
N LEU A 193 -4.40 -8.92 11.00
CA LEU A 193 -4.77 -8.80 12.41
C LEU A 193 -6.05 -9.59 12.68
N ASP A 194 -7.07 -9.44 11.84
CA ASP A 194 -8.34 -10.15 11.93
C ASP A 194 -8.14 -11.67 12.00
N LEU A 195 -7.43 -12.25 11.03
CA LEU A 195 -7.12 -13.68 11.00
C LEU A 195 -6.30 -14.13 12.22
N THR A 196 -5.36 -13.31 12.67
CA THR A 196 -4.53 -13.61 13.84
C THR A 196 -5.36 -13.66 15.11
N MET A 197 -6.26 -12.70 15.29
CA MET A 197 -7.12 -12.60 16.46
C MET A 197 -8.18 -13.71 16.48
N ASP A 198 -8.76 -14.05 15.34
CA ASP A 198 -9.69 -15.18 15.21
C ASP A 198 -9.01 -16.49 15.64
N ARG A 199 -7.78 -16.74 15.16
CA ARG A 199 -7.00 -17.94 15.50
C ARG A 199 -6.57 -17.98 16.96
N LEU A 200 -6.25 -16.83 17.54
CA LEU A 200 -5.95 -16.71 18.97
C LEU A 200 -7.19 -17.09 19.78
N LEU A 201 -8.36 -16.55 19.45
CA LEU A 201 -9.61 -16.89 20.14
C LEU A 201 -10.03 -18.34 19.89
N GLU A 202 -9.84 -18.93 18.72
CA GLU A 202 -10.25 -20.31 18.44
C GLU A 202 -9.44 -21.36 19.23
N ARG A 203 -8.19 -21.04 19.59
CA ARG A 203 -7.21 -22.01 20.10
C ARG A 203 -6.79 -21.78 21.55
N THR A 204 -7.35 -20.76 22.20
CA THR A 204 -7.01 -20.40 23.58
C THR A 204 -8.28 -20.16 24.40
N ASP A 205 -8.13 -20.01 25.71
CA ASP A 205 -9.22 -19.58 26.61
C ASP A 205 -9.40 -18.05 26.62
N ALA A 206 -8.98 -17.35 25.56
CA ALA A 206 -9.23 -15.93 25.40
C ALA A 206 -10.73 -15.69 25.14
N THR A 207 -11.34 -14.83 25.95
CA THR A 207 -12.71 -14.33 25.74
C THR A 207 -12.71 -13.07 24.89
N THR A 208 -11.65 -12.26 25.00
CA THR A 208 -11.48 -11.01 24.29
C THR A 208 -10.03 -10.86 23.91
N ALA A 209 -9.77 -10.34 22.71
CA ALA A 209 -8.44 -9.93 22.33
C ALA A 209 -8.53 -8.63 21.52
N VAL A 210 -7.67 -7.68 21.84
CA VAL A 210 -7.63 -6.32 21.29
C VAL A 210 -6.21 -5.96 20.92
N VAL A 211 -6.01 -5.47 19.69
CA VAL A 211 -4.74 -4.87 19.26
C VAL A 211 -4.92 -3.36 19.25
N LEU A 212 -4.18 -2.66 20.11
CA LEU A 212 -4.07 -1.20 20.08
C LEU A 212 -2.74 -0.84 19.43
N LEU A 213 -2.75 0.00 18.39
CA LEU A 213 -1.54 0.52 17.74
C LEU A 213 -1.40 2.02 17.99
N LYS A 214 -0.15 2.50 17.99
CA LYS A 214 0.15 3.93 18.13
C LYS A 214 -0.10 4.63 16.79
N HIS A 215 -0.96 5.63 16.82
CA HIS A 215 -1.22 6.54 15.71
C HIS A 215 -0.12 7.60 15.60
N SER A 216 -0.02 8.28 14.45
CA SER A 216 0.97 9.34 14.19
C SER A 216 0.88 10.52 15.18
N THR A 217 -0.31 10.75 15.74
CA THR A 217 -0.57 11.73 16.79
C THR A 217 -0.02 11.33 18.17
N GLY A 218 0.50 10.11 18.31
CA GLY A 218 0.97 9.53 19.55
C GLY A 218 -0.12 8.83 20.37
N ALA A 219 -1.40 8.99 20.00
CA ALA A 219 -2.52 8.31 20.64
C ALA A 219 -2.54 6.82 20.27
N LEU A 220 -2.92 5.94 21.20
CA LEU A 220 -3.20 4.55 20.89
C LEU A 220 -4.61 4.44 20.27
N VAL A 221 -4.78 3.63 19.23
CA VAL A 221 -6.05 3.39 18.54
C VAL A 221 -6.29 1.89 18.35
N PRO A 222 -7.54 1.40 18.43
CA PRO A 222 -7.86 0.00 18.16
C PRO A 222 -7.65 -0.30 16.68
N ALA A 223 -6.75 -1.23 16.40
CA ALA A 223 -6.49 -1.73 15.04
C ALA A 223 -7.22 -3.04 14.75
N ALA A 224 -7.52 -3.84 15.79
CA ALA A 224 -8.39 -5.00 15.71
C ALA A 224 -9.01 -5.29 17.08
N VAL A 225 -10.27 -5.73 17.09
CA VAL A 225 -11.03 -6.10 18.28
C VAL A 225 -11.73 -7.43 18.00
N ARG A 226 -11.62 -8.39 18.92
CA ARG A 226 -12.37 -9.65 18.91
C ARG A 226 -12.88 -9.99 20.29
N HIS A 227 -14.12 -10.44 20.36
CA HIS A 227 -14.78 -10.83 21.62
C HIS A 227 -15.75 -11.99 21.35
N ARG A 228 -15.80 -12.99 22.25
CA ARG A 228 -16.70 -14.16 22.13
C ARG A 228 -18.18 -13.84 22.45
N GLY A 229 -18.50 -12.59 22.78
CA GLY A 229 -19.86 -12.11 23.11
C GLY A 229 -20.24 -10.84 22.34
N ARG A 230 -21.32 -10.16 22.76
CA ARG A 230 -21.73 -8.86 22.19
C ARG A 230 -21.00 -7.72 22.88
N LEU A 231 -20.37 -6.84 22.09
CA LEU A 231 -19.88 -5.52 22.51
C LEU A 231 -20.85 -4.45 22.00
N ALA A 232 -21.06 -3.35 22.74
CA ALA A 232 -21.78 -2.22 22.16
C ALA A 232 -20.90 -1.51 21.12
N LYS A 233 -21.54 -0.88 20.13
CA LYS A 233 -20.83 -0.23 19.02
C LYS A 233 -19.93 0.90 19.55
N GLY A 234 -18.62 0.78 19.32
CA GLY A 234 -17.61 1.76 19.77
C GLY A 234 -16.99 1.47 21.14
N GLU A 235 -17.42 0.41 21.84
CA GLU A 235 -16.79 -0.02 23.08
C GLU A 235 -15.51 -0.82 22.80
N VAL A 236 -14.43 -0.45 23.49
CA VAL A 236 -13.19 -1.21 23.50
C VAL A 236 -12.93 -1.66 24.94
N PRO A 237 -13.05 -2.97 25.26
CA PRO A 237 -12.97 -3.49 26.63
C PRO A 237 -11.51 -3.56 27.13
N VAL A 238 -10.85 -2.41 27.24
CA VAL A 238 -9.46 -2.24 27.69
C VAL A 238 -9.38 -1.32 28.90
N SER A 239 -8.36 -1.52 29.75
CA SER A 239 -8.04 -0.63 30.87
C SER A 239 -6.79 0.18 30.55
N ASP A 240 -6.90 1.50 30.50
CA ASP A 240 -5.76 2.38 30.21
C ASP A 240 -4.64 2.21 31.24
N ALA A 241 -4.98 2.05 32.53
CA ALA A 241 -3.99 1.83 33.57
C ALA A 241 -3.11 0.60 33.30
N ILE A 242 -3.69 -0.53 32.88
CA ILE A 242 -2.92 -1.76 32.56
C ILE A 242 -2.06 -1.56 31.30
N VAL A 243 -2.61 -0.87 30.30
CA VAL A 243 -1.92 -0.58 29.03
C VAL A 243 -0.71 0.34 29.26
N ASP A 244 -0.91 1.44 30.00
CA ASP A 244 0.13 2.40 30.34
C ASP A 244 1.23 1.74 31.16
N GLU A 245 0.86 0.86 32.10
CA GLU A 245 1.82 0.15 32.94
C GLU A 245 2.66 -0.86 32.13
N ALA A 246 2.05 -1.62 31.23
CA ALA A 246 2.77 -2.55 30.35
C ALA A 246 3.78 -1.82 29.44
N LEU A 247 3.37 -0.68 28.87
CA LEU A 247 4.22 0.16 28.02
C LEU A 247 5.34 0.85 28.80
N ARG A 248 5.04 1.33 30.02
CA ARG A 248 6.01 1.99 30.90
C ARG A 248 7.08 1.03 31.39
N GLN A 249 6.70 -0.19 31.77
CA GLN A 249 7.65 -1.22 32.19
C GLN A 249 8.36 -1.90 31.01
N GLY A 250 7.76 -1.91 29.82
CA GLY A 250 8.26 -2.67 28.68
C GLY A 250 8.20 -4.19 28.89
N ARG A 251 7.20 -4.65 29.66
CA ARG A 251 7.05 -6.05 30.07
C ARG A 251 5.66 -6.57 29.70
N ALA A 252 5.59 -7.84 29.34
CA ALA A 252 4.33 -8.56 29.21
C ALA A 252 3.77 -8.80 30.62
N LEU A 253 2.57 -8.30 30.89
CA LEU A 253 1.90 -8.35 32.19
C LEU A 253 0.75 -9.34 32.17
N ALA A 254 0.64 -10.14 33.22
CA ALA A 254 -0.55 -10.92 33.54
C ALA A 254 -1.12 -10.45 34.88
N VAL A 255 -2.37 -10.03 34.86
CA VAL A 255 -3.13 -9.53 36.02
C VAL A 255 -4.29 -10.50 36.24
N GLY A 256 -4.39 -11.09 37.42
CA GLY A 256 -5.47 -12.03 37.73
C GLY A 256 -6.30 -11.59 38.92
N ASP A 257 -7.46 -12.23 39.04
CA ASP A 257 -8.48 -12.00 40.07
C ASP A 257 -8.93 -10.54 40.22
N VAL A 258 -9.32 -9.96 39.09
CA VAL A 258 -9.75 -8.56 39.00
C VAL A 258 -11.06 -8.28 39.78
N ARG A 259 -11.75 -9.33 40.26
CA ARG A 259 -13.03 -9.24 40.98
C ARG A 259 -12.88 -9.13 42.49
N ASP A 260 -11.88 -9.81 43.09
CA ASP A 260 -11.66 -9.81 44.54
C ASP A 260 -10.79 -8.65 45.03
N ASP A 261 -10.07 -7.97 44.14
CA ASP A 261 -9.31 -6.78 44.49
C ASP A 261 -10.23 -5.55 44.61
N ARG A 262 -10.49 -5.10 45.85
CA ARG A 262 -11.27 -3.88 46.16
C ARG A 262 -10.81 -2.62 45.42
N ARG A 263 -9.57 -2.61 44.89
CA ARG A 263 -9.03 -1.50 44.06
C ARG A 263 -9.52 -1.52 42.61
N PHE A 264 -10.05 -2.65 42.14
CA PHE A 264 -10.63 -2.82 40.81
C PHE A 264 -12.17 -2.89 40.82
N ALA A 265 -12.77 -3.15 41.98
CA ALA A 265 -14.22 -3.12 42.21
C ALA A 265 -14.90 -1.76 41.96
N ALA A 266 -14.13 -0.69 41.73
CA ALA A 266 -14.63 0.65 41.38
C ALA A 266 -14.55 0.96 39.86
N ARG A 267 -14.17 0.00 39.00
CA ARG A 267 -13.85 0.22 37.57
C ARG A 267 -14.97 -0.33 36.67
N GLU A 268 -15.71 0.55 35.97
CA GLU A 268 -16.85 0.16 35.10
C GLU A 268 -16.49 -0.92 34.06
N SER A 269 -15.33 -0.85 33.39
CA SER A 269 -14.93 -1.81 32.34
C SER A 269 -14.56 -3.21 32.82
N VAL A 270 -14.10 -3.36 34.06
CA VAL A 270 -13.74 -4.66 34.67
C VAL A 270 -14.99 -5.42 35.12
N ILE A 271 -16.00 -4.68 35.57
CA ILE A 271 -17.24 -5.20 36.12
C ILE A 271 -18.21 -5.60 34.99
N LEU A 272 -18.20 -4.87 33.86
CA LEU A 272 -19.17 -5.06 32.76
C LEU A 272 -19.04 -6.39 31.98
N TYR A 273 -17.85 -6.99 31.91
CA TYR A 273 -17.62 -8.18 31.07
C TYR A 273 -17.20 -9.46 31.83
N GLY A 274 -17.27 -9.46 33.17
CA GLY A 274 -17.04 -10.68 33.97
C GLY A 274 -15.65 -11.30 33.78
N VAL A 275 -14.59 -10.49 33.64
CA VAL A 275 -13.25 -10.98 33.32
C VAL A 275 -12.60 -11.64 34.55
N ALA A 276 -11.88 -12.76 34.36
CA ALA A 276 -11.17 -13.46 35.43
C ALA A 276 -9.69 -13.04 35.49
N SER A 277 -9.02 -12.98 34.33
CA SER A 277 -7.63 -12.55 34.19
C SER A 277 -7.42 -11.76 32.89
N VAL A 278 -6.42 -10.89 32.89
CA VAL A 278 -6.03 -9.99 31.80
C VAL A 278 -4.55 -10.17 31.48
N LEU A 279 -4.21 -10.27 30.20
CA LEU A 279 -2.85 -10.20 29.68
C LEU A 279 -2.68 -8.92 28.88
N CYS A 280 -1.58 -8.20 29.10
CA CYS A 280 -1.23 -7.02 28.32
C CYS A 280 0.23 -7.09 27.89
N ILE A 281 0.45 -7.17 26.58
CA ILE A 281 1.75 -7.43 25.98
C ILE A 281 2.13 -6.27 25.04
N PRO A 282 3.25 -5.57 25.27
CA PRO A 282 3.76 -4.58 24.33
C PRO A 282 4.08 -5.19 22.96
N ILE A 283 3.74 -4.48 21.88
CA ILE A 283 4.06 -4.87 20.51
C ILE A 283 5.39 -4.21 20.12
N GLY A 284 6.44 -5.02 19.98
CA GLY A 284 7.80 -4.62 19.66
C GLY A 284 8.81 -5.11 20.71
N SER A 285 10.07 -5.25 20.32
CA SER A 285 11.14 -5.77 21.21
C SER A 285 11.75 -4.69 22.10
N GLU A 286 11.67 -3.41 21.70
CA GLU A 286 12.24 -2.27 22.40
C GLU A 286 11.35 -1.03 22.26
N ALA A 287 11.48 -0.10 23.19
CA ALA A 287 10.82 1.20 23.10
C ALA A 287 11.42 2.04 21.93
N PRO A 288 10.60 2.83 21.20
CA PRO A 288 9.18 3.03 21.39
C PRO A 288 8.34 1.85 20.85
N TYR A 289 7.49 1.28 21.71
CA TYR A 289 6.58 0.21 21.31
C TYR A 289 5.53 0.72 20.32
N GLN A 290 5.18 -0.13 19.35
CA GLN A 290 4.22 0.17 18.29
C GLN A 290 2.77 0.11 18.78
N GLY A 291 2.53 -0.53 19.93
CA GLY A 291 1.19 -0.78 20.44
C GLY A 291 1.18 -1.79 21.58
N VAL A 292 0.01 -2.35 21.87
CA VAL A 292 -0.19 -3.46 22.82
C VAL A 292 -1.18 -4.49 22.27
N LEU A 293 -0.94 -5.75 22.57
CA LEU A 293 -1.91 -6.84 22.49
C LEU A 293 -2.52 -7.03 23.89
N TYR A 294 -3.83 -6.84 23.99
CA TYR A 294 -4.59 -6.93 25.24
C TYR A 294 -5.56 -8.11 25.15
N VAL A 295 -5.48 -9.06 26.08
CA VAL A 295 -6.24 -10.31 26.05
C VAL A 295 -6.95 -10.53 27.38
N ASN A 296 -8.26 -10.68 27.35
CA ASN A 296 -9.03 -11.16 28.50
C ASN A 296 -9.16 -12.68 28.41
N THR A 297 -8.94 -13.39 29.51
CA THR A 297 -9.01 -14.85 29.55
C THR A 297 -9.69 -15.35 30.83
N SER A 298 -10.27 -16.55 30.73
CA SER A 298 -10.74 -17.32 31.89
C SER A 298 -9.64 -18.14 32.58
N ALA A 299 -8.44 -18.21 32.02
CA ALA A 299 -7.31 -18.92 32.61
C ALA A 299 -6.93 -18.35 33.99
N LYS A 300 -6.59 -19.23 34.94
CA LYS A 300 -6.20 -18.90 36.32
C LYS A 300 -4.96 -19.71 36.74
N GLY A 301 -4.21 -19.18 37.72
CA GLY A 301 -3.06 -19.86 38.32
C GLY A 301 -2.02 -20.27 37.27
N ASP A 302 -1.56 -21.52 37.33
CA ASP A 302 -0.47 -22.07 36.50
C ASP A 302 -0.76 -22.05 34.98
N GLY A 303 -2.03 -21.90 34.57
CA GLY A 303 -2.40 -21.78 33.15
C GLY A 303 -2.14 -20.40 32.54
N LEU A 304 -1.83 -19.39 33.36
CA LEU A 304 -1.65 -18.00 32.91
C LEU A 304 -0.27 -17.79 32.26
N GLU A 305 0.76 -18.48 32.74
CA GLU A 305 2.12 -18.35 32.25
C GLU A 305 2.31 -18.90 30.83
N PRO A 306 1.85 -20.12 30.48
CA PRO A 306 1.89 -20.61 29.10
C PRO A 306 1.09 -19.74 28.12
N MET A 307 -0.02 -19.16 28.58
CA MET A 307 -0.83 -18.24 27.78
C MET A 307 -0.08 -16.92 27.52
N LEU A 308 0.57 -16.36 28.55
CA LEU A 308 1.40 -15.16 28.41
C LEU A 308 2.53 -15.38 27.40
N ASP A 309 3.18 -16.54 27.44
CA ASP A 309 4.25 -16.88 26.50
C ASP A 309 3.73 -17.04 25.07
N ALA A 310 2.60 -17.72 24.86
CA ALA A 310 1.97 -17.87 23.56
C ALA A 310 1.52 -16.53 22.97
N CYS A 311 0.85 -15.69 23.77
CA CYS A 311 0.44 -14.35 23.35
C CYS A 311 1.63 -13.43 23.08
N SER A 312 2.75 -13.60 23.80
CA SER A 312 3.98 -12.86 23.53
C SER A 312 4.59 -13.21 22.18
N ALA A 313 4.62 -14.50 21.83
CA ALA A 313 5.05 -14.94 20.50
C ALA A 313 4.15 -14.38 19.38
N VAL A 314 2.82 -14.37 19.59
CA VAL A 314 1.87 -13.74 18.66
C VAL A 314 2.12 -12.23 18.56
N ALA A 315 2.34 -11.52 19.67
CA ALA A 315 2.63 -10.09 19.67
C ALA A 315 3.89 -9.74 18.86
N HIS A 316 4.93 -10.59 18.88
CA HIS A 316 6.12 -10.44 18.04
C HIS A 316 5.82 -10.60 16.54
N LEU A 317 4.99 -11.58 16.18
CA LEU A 317 4.53 -11.75 14.79
C LEU A 317 3.63 -10.58 14.35
N VAL A 318 2.80 -10.07 15.26
CA VAL A 318 1.99 -8.87 15.04
C VAL A 318 2.89 -7.66 14.79
N ALA A 319 3.95 -7.45 15.57
CA ALA A 319 4.92 -6.38 15.34
C ALA A 319 5.55 -6.48 13.94
N THR A 320 5.90 -7.69 13.52
CA THR A 320 6.42 -7.95 12.16
C THR A 320 5.37 -7.64 11.08
N GLY A 321 4.11 -7.99 11.32
CA GLY A 321 3.00 -7.64 10.43
C GLY A 321 2.74 -6.15 10.35
N VAL A 322 2.77 -5.44 11.48
CA VAL A 322 2.71 -3.97 11.50
C VAL A 322 3.85 -3.40 10.68
N GLN A 323 5.09 -3.87 10.83
CA GLN A 323 6.20 -3.40 9.97
C GLN A 323 6.02 -3.73 8.47
N LYS A 324 5.44 -4.89 8.14
CA LYS A 324 5.18 -5.32 6.76
C LYS A 324 4.08 -4.49 6.09
N PHE A 325 2.99 -4.24 6.81
CA PHE A 325 1.77 -3.65 6.26
C PHE A 325 1.55 -2.18 6.62
N SER A 326 2.24 -1.66 7.65
CA SER A 326 2.29 -0.22 7.85
C SER A 326 2.92 0.40 6.62
N PRO A 327 2.28 1.40 6.01
CA PRO A 327 2.95 2.21 5.02
C PRO A 327 4.20 2.74 5.71
N ARG A 328 5.39 2.35 5.21
CA ARG A 328 6.61 3.12 5.52
C ARG A 328 6.22 4.56 5.24
N ASP A 329 6.26 5.45 6.23
CA ASP A 329 5.93 6.85 6.01
C ASP A 329 6.78 7.36 4.84
N GLY A 330 6.16 7.49 3.66
CA GLY A 330 6.83 7.73 2.38
C GLY A 330 6.61 6.71 1.26
N GLY A 331 6.27 5.44 1.48
CA GLY A 331 6.32 4.38 0.46
C GLY A 331 5.40 4.57 -0.76
N ALA A 332 4.12 4.91 -0.56
CA ALA A 332 3.20 5.14 -1.68
C ALA A 332 3.52 6.43 -2.44
N THR A 333 3.98 7.48 -1.75
CA THR A 333 4.37 8.76 -2.35
C THR A 333 5.74 8.66 -3.04
N GLN A 334 6.67 7.93 -2.44
CA GLN A 334 8.00 7.63 -2.99
C GLN A 334 7.90 6.72 -4.21
N GLU A 335 7.05 5.69 -4.19
CA GLU A 335 6.84 4.83 -5.36
C GLU A 335 6.17 5.60 -6.49
N ARG A 336 5.21 6.49 -6.18
CA ARG A 336 4.62 7.40 -7.17
C ARG A 336 5.65 8.37 -7.75
N LEU A 337 6.48 8.96 -6.90
CA LEU A 337 7.55 9.87 -7.32
C LEU A 337 8.61 9.14 -8.16
N ARG A 338 9.05 7.96 -7.71
CA ARG A 338 10.01 7.09 -8.41
C ARG A 338 9.49 6.73 -9.79
N ARG A 339 8.26 6.23 -9.91
CA ARG A 339 7.62 5.94 -11.21
C ARG A 339 7.47 7.18 -12.09
N SER A 340 7.21 8.35 -11.50
CA SER A 340 7.17 9.59 -12.26
C SER A 340 8.55 9.97 -12.80
N LEU A 341 9.61 9.76 -12.01
CA LEU A 341 10.99 10.07 -12.36
C LEU A 341 11.58 9.08 -13.39
N GLU A 342 11.18 7.81 -13.35
CA GLU A 342 11.56 6.79 -14.34
C GLU A 342 11.14 7.13 -15.78
N ARG A 343 10.20 8.07 -15.96
CA ARG A 343 9.82 8.59 -17.28
C ARG A 343 10.93 9.42 -17.92
N PHE A 344 11.77 10.03 -17.09
CA PHE A 344 12.80 10.97 -17.51
C PHE A 344 14.21 10.42 -17.27
N HIS A 345 14.39 9.62 -16.23
CA HIS A 345 15.70 9.18 -15.74
C HIS A 345 15.89 7.67 -15.81
N PRO A 346 17.15 7.20 -15.91
CA PRO A 346 17.50 5.80 -15.64
C PRO A 346 17.02 5.34 -14.25
N PRO A 347 16.71 4.04 -14.07
CA PRO A 347 16.12 3.54 -12.83
C PRO A 347 16.92 3.86 -11.56
N ASP A 348 18.25 3.76 -11.62
CA ASP A 348 19.17 4.08 -10.51
C ASP A 348 19.13 5.58 -10.15
N VAL A 349 19.04 6.45 -11.16
CA VAL A 349 18.95 7.90 -10.99
C VAL A 349 17.58 8.28 -10.40
N ALA A 350 16.50 7.65 -10.87
CA ALA A 350 15.15 7.86 -10.36
C ALA A 350 15.03 7.42 -8.89
N GLU A 351 15.58 6.26 -8.54
CA GLU A 351 15.60 5.75 -7.16
C GLU A 351 16.40 6.68 -6.23
N ARG A 352 17.59 7.10 -6.66
CA ARG A 352 18.41 8.04 -5.90
C ARG A 352 17.68 9.37 -5.68
N ARG A 353 17.07 9.94 -6.72
CA ARG A 353 16.32 11.21 -6.61
C ARG A 353 15.08 11.08 -5.72
N ALA A 354 14.36 9.97 -5.80
CA ALA A 354 13.22 9.70 -4.91
C ALA A 354 13.67 9.62 -3.43
N THR A 355 14.83 9.01 -3.17
CA THR A 355 15.43 8.92 -1.84
C THR A 355 15.91 10.28 -1.33
N GLU A 356 16.52 11.11 -2.18
CA GLU A 356 16.93 12.47 -1.84
C GLU A 356 15.73 13.37 -1.51
N ALA A 357 14.66 13.31 -2.31
CA ALA A 357 13.42 14.05 -2.06
C ALA A 357 12.79 13.67 -0.71
N GLN A 358 12.83 12.38 -0.33
CA GLN A 358 12.35 11.93 0.97
C GLN A 358 13.10 12.57 2.12
N ARG A 359 14.44 12.65 2.04
CA ARG A 359 15.27 13.31 3.06
C ARG A 359 14.97 14.81 3.19
N GLN A 360 14.37 15.42 2.17
CA GLN A 360 14.04 16.85 2.10
C GLN A 360 12.54 17.12 2.26
N GLY A 361 11.79 16.21 2.90
CA GLY A 361 10.37 16.40 3.20
C GLY A 361 9.44 16.14 2.00
N GLY A 362 9.84 15.29 1.06
CA GLY A 362 9.04 14.86 -0.08
C GLY A 362 9.07 15.80 -1.28
N ARG A 363 9.88 16.86 -1.25
CA ARG A 363 10.02 17.82 -2.35
C ARG A 363 11.33 17.60 -3.09
N LEU A 364 11.26 17.59 -4.42
CA LEU A 364 12.45 17.69 -5.25
C LEU A 364 12.93 19.15 -5.28
N PRO A 365 14.26 19.38 -5.43
CA PRO A 365 14.77 20.71 -5.71
C PRO A 365 14.07 21.31 -6.93
N GLY A 366 13.85 22.63 -6.90
CA GLY A 366 13.38 23.37 -8.07
C GLY A 366 14.43 23.38 -9.19
N LEU A 367 14.29 24.30 -10.14
CA LEU A 367 15.28 24.46 -11.19
C LEU A 367 16.66 24.82 -10.63
N GLU A 368 17.67 24.05 -11.01
CA GLU A 368 19.07 24.30 -10.67
C GLU A 368 19.85 24.70 -11.92
N GLU A 369 20.73 25.70 -11.79
CA GLU A 369 21.62 26.05 -12.89
C GLU A 369 22.73 24.99 -13.03
N ARG A 370 22.80 24.36 -14.20
CA ARG A 370 23.75 23.28 -14.51
C ARG A 370 24.37 23.53 -15.88
N THR A 371 25.63 23.11 -16.02
CA THR A 371 26.25 22.94 -17.35
C THR A 371 25.98 21.52 -17.81
N LEU A 372 25.40 21.38 -19.00
CA LEU A 372 24.95 20.10 -19.53
C LEU A 372 25.25 20.00 -21.02
N THR A 373 25.27 18.77 -21.53
CA THR A 373 25.31 18.50 -22.97
C THR A 373 23.93 18.04 -23.43
N VAL A 374 23.34 18.79 -24.35
CA VAL A 374 22.07 18.46 -25.01
C VAL A 374 22.37 17.58 -26.22
N LEU A 375 21.69 16.45 -26.32
CA LEU A 375 21.58 15.63 -27.53
C LEU A 375 20.18 15.81 -28.11
N HIS A 376 20.11 16.25 -29.35
CA HIS A 376 18.88 16.25 -30.13
C HIS A 376 18.95 15.17 -31.21
N VAL A 377 17.87 14.40 -31.35
CA VAL A 377 17.72 13.32 -32.32
C VAL A 377 16.40 13.51 -33.05
N GLU A 378 16.40 13.45 -34.38
CA GLU A 378 15.21 13.67 -35.21
C GLU A 378 15.11 12.58 -36.30
N LEU A 379 13.90 12.09 -36.56
CA LEU A 379 13.62 11.24 -37.72
C LEU A 379 13.50 12.09 -39.00
N VAL A 380 14.40 11.87 -39.95
CA VAL A 380 14.42 12.67 -41.18
C VAL A 380 13.23 12.33 -42.08
N GLY A 381 12.43 13.34 -42.42
CA GLY A 381 11.36 13.22 -43.41
C GLY A 381 10.15 12.42 -42.92
N PHE A 382 10.00 12.23 -41.61
CA PHE A 382 8.93 11.42 -41.03
C PHE A 382 7.51 11.85 -41.45
N PRO A 383 7.13 13.14 -41.52
CA PRO A 383 5.77 13.53 -41.93
C PRO A 383 5.38 13.03 -43.33
N ALA A 384 6.31 13.12 -44.29
CA ALA A 384 6.11 12.62 -45.65
C ALA A 384 6.06 11.07 -45.66
N LEU A 385 6.90 10.41 -44.86
CA LEU A 385 6.90 8.97 -44.71
C LEU A 385 5.58 8.46 -44.11
N ALA A 386 5.14 9.06 -43.00
CA ALA A 386 3.91 8.72 -42.29
C ALA A 386 2.67 8.79 -43.19
N SER A 387 2.61 9.83 -44.03
CA SER A 387 1.54 10.01 -45.02
C SER A 387 1.52 8.88 -46.06
N ARG A 388 2.67 8.29 -46.37
CA ARG A 388 2.82 7.22 -47.39
C ARG A 388 2.58 5.82 -46.81
N ILE A 389 3.07 5.53 -45.61
CA ILE A 389 2.98 4.19 -44.99
C ILE A 389 1.68 3.98 -44.20
N GLY A 390 0.92 5.05 -43.97
CA GLY A 390 -0.34 5.02 -43.23
C GLY A 390 -0.16 5.06 -41.70
N GLY A 391 -1.21 5.48 -41.00
CA GLY A 391 -1.17 5.79 -39.57
C GLY A 391 -0.70 4.64 -38.68
N ALA A 392 -1.17 3.41 -38.89
CA ALA A 392 -0.79 2.27 -38.06
C ALA A 392 0.72 1.96 -38.13
N LYS A 393 1.29 1.97 -39.34
CA LYS A 393 2.73 1.74 -39.53
C LYS A 393 3.56 2.91 -39.02
N ALA A 394 3.09 4.15 -39.21
CA ALA A 394 3.74 5.34 -38.68
C ALA A 394 3.81 5.32 -37.15
N THR A 395 2.72 4.96 -36.48
CA THR A 395 2.68 4.81 -35.01
C THR A 395 3.63 3.71 -34.53
N SER A 396 3.68 2.56 -35.22
CA SER A 396 4.65 1.51 -34.89
C SER A 396 6.09 1.96 -35.07
N LEU A 397 6.40 2.72 -36.14
CA LEU A 397 7.73 3.25 -36.37
C LEU A 397 8.15 4.28 -35.30
N LEU A 398 7.24 5.15 -34.87
CA LEU A 398 7.49 6.09 -33.76
C LEU A 398 7.70 5.37 -32.44
N SER A 399 6.87 4.37 -32.11
CA SER A 399 7.04 3.58 -30.88
C SER A 399 8.37 2.84 -30.87
N ASP A 400 8.80 2.28 -32.01
CA ASP A 400 10.10 1.63 -32.16
C ASP A 400 11.25 2.63 -31.99
N PHE A 401 11.13 3.83 -32.56
CA PHE A 401 12.08 4.93 -32.36
C PHE A 401 12.18 5.32 -30.88
N HIS A 402 11.06 5.59 -30.22
CA HIS A 402 11.04 6.00 -28.82
C HIS A 402 11.65 4.93 -27.91
N SER A 403 11.28 3.66 -28.11
CA SER A 403 11.77 2.54 -27.31
C SER A 403 13.28 2.35 -27.44
N ARG A 404 13.80 2.30 -28.68
CA ARG A 404 15.25 2.15 -28.94
C ARG A 404 16.04 3.35 -28.46
N ALA A 405 15.55 4.55 -28.77
CA ALA A 405 16.25 5.77 -28.44
C ALA A 405 16.35 5.94 -26.91
N THR A 406 15.26 5.71 -26.19
CA THR A 406 15.24 5.74 -24.72
C THR A 406 16.20 4.70 -24.12
N GLY A 407 16.14 3.45 -24.59
CA GLY A 407 17.02 2.39 -24.09
C GLY A 407 18.50 2.70 -24.24
N ILE A 408 18.90 3.24 -25.40
CA ILE A 408 20.28 3.62 -25.66
C ILE A 408 20.69 4.85 -24.85
N VAL A 409 19.92 5.94 -24.84
CA VAL A 409 20.34 7.12 -24.07
C VAL A 409 20.38 6.84 -22.56
N PHE A 410 19.52 5.96 -22.04
CA PHE A 410 19.57 5.51 -20.65
C PHE A 410 20.80 4.66 -20.34
N SER A 411 21.28 3.81 -21.26
CA SER A 411 22.51 3.04 -21.04
C SER A 411 23.76 3.93 -20.98
N PHE A 412 23.70 5.14 -21.54
CA PHE A 412 24.72 6.19 -21.38
C PHE A 412 24.39 7.19 -20.26
N GLU A 413 23.41 6.85 -19.41
CA GLU A 413 23.00 7.60 -18.23
C GLU A 413 22.47 9.01 -18.54
N ALA A 414 21.86 9.20 -19.71
CA ALA A 414 21.19 10.44 -20.06
C ALA A 414 19.83 10.56 -19.39
N THR A 415 19.38 11.79 -19.19
CA THR A 415 17.99 12.10 -18.84
C THR A 415 17.23 12.48 -20.10
N VAL A 416 16.10 11.83 -20.38
CA VAL A 416 15.17 12.24 -21.43
C VAL A 416 14.33 13.39 -20.92
N GLU A 417 14.43 14.55 -21.57
CA GLU A 417 13.61 15.72 -21.22
C GLU A 417 12.25 15.63 -21.90
N SER A 418 12.22 15.42 -23.22
CA SER A 418 10.97 15.38 -23.96
C SER A 418 11.07 14.63 -25.29
N PHE A 419 9.93 14.11 -25.71
CA PHE A 419 9.65 13.77 -27.10
C PHE A 419 8.85 14.89 -27.72
N ILE A 420 9.35 15.47 -28.81
CA ILE A 420 8.69 16.57 -29.53
C ILE A 420 8.40 16.04 -30.94
N GLY A 421 7.20 15.51 -31.13
CA GLY A 421 6.81 14.86 -32.38
C GLY A 421 7.71 13.66 -32.69
N GLU A 422 8.45 13.76 -33.78
CA GLU A 422 9.40 12.78 -34.32
C GLU A 422 10.84 12.96 -33.79
N SER A 423 11.00 13.78 -32.74
CA SER A 423 12.30 14.11 -32.16
C SER A 423 12.40 13.74 -30.67
N LEU A 424 13.62 13.42 -30.24
CA LEU A 424 14.01 13.21 -28.85
C LEU A 424 14.98 14.31 -28.42
N ARG A 425 14.81 14.83 -27.20
CA ARG A 425 15.83 15.63 -26.51
C ARG A 425 16.30 14.90 -25.24
N ALA A 426 17.59 14.61 -25.18
CA ALA A 426 18.25 13.99 -24.05
C ALA A 426 19.36 14.88 -23.49
N LEU A 427 19.55 14.84 -22.17
CA LEU A 427 20.43 15.73 -21.41
C LEU A 427 21.47 14.90 -20.64
N PHE A 428 22.73 15.30 -20.76
CA PHE A 428 23.88 14.70 -20.06
C PHE A 428 24.48 15.69 -19.06
N GLY A 429 24.90 15.20 -17.89
CA GLY A 429 25.36 16.03 -16.77
C GLY A 429 24.23 16.44 -15.81
N VAL A 430 23.03 15.87 -15.99
CA VAL A 430 21.86 16.07 -15.14
C VAL A 430 21.19 14.72 -14.81
N PRO A 431 20.54 14.57 -13.65
CA PRO A 431 20.56 15.49 -12.51
C PRO A 431 21.91 15.57 -11.79
N TYR A 432 22.82 14.64 -12.08
CA TYR A 432 24.15 14.56 -11.51
C TYR A 432 25.20 14.64 -12.62
N VAL A 433 26.27 15.37 -12.37
CA VAL A 433 27.46 15.39 -13.21
C VAL A 433 28.20 14.07 -13.00
N LYS A 434 28.50 13.33 -14.07
CA LYS A 434 29.14 12.01 -13.97
C LYS A 434 30.49 11.95 -14.69
N GLY A 435 31.17 13.09 -14.85
CA GLY A 435 32.48 13.20 -15.52
C GLY A 435 32.42 12.84 -16.99
N GLU A 436 33.09 13.59 -17.88
CA GLU A 436 33.07 13.29 -19.32
C GLU A 436 31.67 13.21 -19.95
N ASP A 437 30.70 13.98 -19.44
CA ASP A 437 29.29 13.92 -19.88
C ASP A 437 29.15 14.12 -21.40
N SER A 438 29.97 15.00 -21.99
CA SER A 438 30.02 15.22 -23.44
C SER A 438 30.52 14.00 -24.23
N VAL A 439 31.47 13.23 -23.67
CA VAL A 439 31.99 12.00 -24.30
C VAL A 439 30.90 10.93 -24.32
N ARG A 440 30.21 10.73 -23.19
CA ARG A 440 29.07 9.80 -23.13
C ARG A 440 27.96 10.21 -24.09
N ALA A 441 27.69 11.51 -24.22
CA ALA A 441 26.69 12.02 -25.15
C ALA A 441 27.03 11.69 -26.62
N VAL A 442 28.29 11.89 -27.01
CA VAL A 442 28.75 11.55 -28.37
C VAL A 442 28.69 10.04 -28.62
N ARG A 443 29.13 9.21 -27.67
CA ARG A 443 28.99 7.74 -27.77
C ARG A 443 27.54 7.30 -27.91
N ALA A 444 26.63 7.91 -27.14
CA ALA A 444 25.20 7.63 -27.25
C ALA A 444 24.68 7.95 -28.65
N ALA A 445 25.08 9.09 -29.24
CA ALA A 445 24.69 9.46 -30.60
C ALA A 445 25.23 8.48 -31.66
N LEU A 446 26.48 8.03 -31.53
CA LEU A 446 27.05 7.02 -32.43
C LEU A 446 26.35 5.67 -32.28
N ALA A 447 26.07 5.24 -31.05
CA ALA A 447 25.32 4.01 -30.78
C ALA A 447 23.89 4.05 -31.34
N LEU A 448 23.21 5.20 -31.21
CA LEU A 448 21.89 5.44 -31.80
C LEU A 448 21.92 5.34 -33.32
N ARG A 449 22.91 5.96 -33.98
CA ARG A 449 23.10 5.87 -35.43
C ARG A 449 23.20 4.40 -35.86
N SER A 450 24.12 3.66 -35.27
CA SER A 450 24.39 2.27 -35.65
C SER A 450 23.23 1.32 -35.34
N ASP A 451 22.54 1.47 -34.20
CA ASP A 451 21.35 0.65 -33.90
C ASP A 451 20.21 0.96 -34.87
N TRP A 452 19.97 2.25 -35.14
CA TRP A 452 18.88 2.66 -36.03
C TRP A 452 19.11 2.21 -37.46
N GLU A 453 20.32 2.39 -38.00
CA GLU A 453 20.68 1.88 -39.33
C GLU A 453 20.49 0.37 -39.44
N ARG A 454 20.90 -0.37 -38.40
CA ARG A 454 20.68 -1.82 -38.32
C ARG A 454 19.19 -2.17 -38.28
N ALA A 455 18.38 -1.44 -37.50
CA ALA A 455 16.94 -1.65 -37.44
C ALA A 455 16.26 -1.35 -38.79
N MET A 456 16.65 -0.25 -39.45
CA MET A 456 16.10 0.15 -40.74
C MET A 456 16.51 -0.78 -41.88
N SER A 457 17.71 -1.37 -41.85
CA SER A 457 18.14 -2.34 -42.87
C SER A 457 17.27 -3.59 -42.92
N ARG A 458 16.60 -3.95 -41.82
CA ARG A 458 15.66 -5.06 -41.72
C ARG A 458 14.24 -4.72 -42.15
N ARG A 459 13.92 -3.44 -42.36
CA ARG A 459 12.60 -2.97 -42.80
C ARG A 459 12.52 -2.90 -44.34
N PRO A 460 11.31 -2.96 -44.92
CA PRO A 460 11.07 -2.68 -46.33
C PRO A 460 11.67 -1.33 -46.74
N VAL A 461 12.22 -1.23 -47.95
CA VAL A 461 12.94 -0.02 -48.43
C VAL A 461 12.06 1.23 -48.33
N ASP A 462 10.78 1.09 -48.60
CA ASP A 462 9.79 2.14 -48.56
C ASP A 462 9.37 2.51 -47.13
N GLU A 463 9.81 1.81 -46.09
CA GLU A 463 9.56 2.16 -44.69
C GLU A 463 10.79 2.73 -43.97
N ARG A 464 11.92 2.87 -44.66
CA ARG A 464 13.19 3.31 -44.06
C ARG A 464 13.24 4.82 -43.89
N CYS A 465 13.80 5.26 -42.78
CA CYS A 465 14.19 6.66 -42.54
C CYS A 465 15.50 6.70 -41.75
N SER A 466 16.25 7.79 -41.88
CA SER A 466 17.49 7.99 -41.15
C SER A 466 17.26 8.90 -39.94
N LEU A 467 18.17 8.82 -38.98
CA LEU A 467 18.26 9.82 -37.92
C LEU A 467 19.09 11.01 -38.36
N ARG A 468 18.84 12.15 -37.75
CA ARG A 468 19.74 13.29 -37.75
C ARG A 468 19.95 13.73 -36.32
N MET A 469 21.20 13.99 -35.96
CA MET A 469 21.55 14.25 -34.57
C MET A 469 22.49 15.43 -34.45
N ALA A 470 22.35 16.18 -33.37
CA ALA A 470 23.36 17.14 -32.99
C ALA A 470 23.48 17.32 -31.48
N LEU A 471 24.69 17.74 -31.07
CA LEU A 471 25.03 17.97 -29.68
C LEU A 471 25.53 19.39 -29.43
N HIS A 472 25.12 19.95 -28.30
CA HIS A 472 25.59 21.25 -27.83
C HIS A 472 25.73 21.28 -26.30
N THR A 473 26.81 21.87 -25.80
CA THR A 473 27.01 22.08 -24.35
C THR A 473 26.65 23.51 -23.98
N THR A 474 25.76 23.67 -23.00
CA THR A 474 25.30 24.97 -22.51
C THR A 474 25.08 24.97 -21.00
N ARG A 475 25.01 26.16 -20.42
CA ARG A 475 24.44 26.37 -19.09
C ARG A 475 22.92 26.53 -19.22
N ALA A 476 22.15 25.88 -18.37
CA ALA A 476 20.70 25.93 -18.34
C ALA A 476 20.17 25.69 -16.93
N LEU A 477 18.97 26.20 -16.65
CA LEU A 477 18.19 25.87 -15.48
C LEU A 477 17.46 24.55 -15.72
N VAL A 478 17.72 23.52 -14.92
CA VAL A 478 17.15 22.19 -15.11
C VAL A 478 16.55 21.66 -13.83
N GLY A 479 15.39 21.01 -13.92
CA GLY A 479 14.77 20.35 -12.80
C GLY A 479 13.30 20.05 -13.06
N MET A 480 12.60 19.68 -11.99
CA MET A 480 11.17 19.46 -12.04
C MET A 480 10.43 20.80 -12.00
N ILE A 481 9.52 21.01 -12.95
CA ILE A 481 8.50 22.06 -12.91
C ILE A 481 7.12 21.40 -12.92
N GLY A 482 6.14 22.04 -12.30
CA GLY A 482 4.76 21.59 -12.28
C GLY A 482 4.28 21.29 -10.87
N ASN A 483 3.09 20.72 -10.78
CA ASN A 483 2.49 20.31 -9.51
C ASN A 483 2.52 18.77 -9.39
N GLU A 484 2.05 18.24 -8.26
CA GLU A 484 2.03 16.79 -8.01
C GLU A 484 1.23 15.98 -9.05
N VAL A 485 0.31 16.63 -9.77
CA VAL A 485 -0.57 15.99 -10.77
C VAL A 485 0.08 15.96 -12.16
N ARG A 486 0.84 17.01 -12.52
CA ARG A 486 1.57 17.12 -13.79
C ARG A 486 3.02 17.56 -13.52
N PRO A 487 3.84 16.64 -13.01
CA PRO A 487 5.27 16.86 -12.88
C PRO A 487 5.94 16.73 -14.25
N ASP A 488 6.75 17.71 -14.63
CA ASP A 488 7.52 17.71 -15.88
C ASP A 488 9.00 18.01 -15.60
N TYR A 489 9.91 17.27 -16.24
CA TYR A 489 11.34 17.52 -16.11
C TYR A 489 11.80 18.36 -17.30
N THR A 490 12.23 19.60 -17.04
CA THR A 490 12.51 20.55 -18.12
C THR A 490 13.85 21.24 -17.94
N ALA A 491 14.40 21.71 -19.06
CA ALA A 491 15.60 22.52 -19.12
C ALA A 491 15.33 23.84 -19.86
N VAL A 492 15.63 24.96 -19.20
CA VAL A 492 15.43 26.31 -19.72
C VAL A 492 16.77 27.04 -19.81
N GLY A 493 17.11 27.51 -21.00
CA GLY A 493 18.33 28.28 -21.23
C GLY A 493 18.48 28.69 -22.69
N GLU A 494 19.19 29.78 -22.93
CA GLU A 494 19.39 30.35 -24.27
C GLU A 494 20.01 29.33 -25.26
N GLY A 495 20.96 28.52 -24.80
CA GLY A 495 21.64 27.52 -25.63
C GLY A 495 20.90 26.19 -25.83
N MET A 496 19.71 25.98 -25.25
CA MET A 496 19.01 24.68 -25.30
C MET A 496 18.57 24.29 -26.71
N SER A 497 18.19 25.28 -27.52
CA SER A 497 17.69 25.07 -28.89
C SER A 497 18.82 24.93 -29.92
N VAL A 498 20.07 25.23 -29.55
CA VAL A 498 21.20 25.20 -30.48
C VAL A 498 21.43 23.81 -31.05
N ALA A 499 21.26 22.75 -30.26
CA ALA A 499 21.35 21.38 -30.76
C ALA A 499 20.28 21.09 -31.83
N THR A 500 19.03 21.50 -31.62
CA THR A 500 17.96 21.35 -32.62
C THR A 500 18.26 22.10 -33.91
N TRP A 501 18.71 23.36 -33.82
CA TRP A 501 19.03 24.14 -35.00
C TRP A 501 20.27 23.62 -35.73
N LEU A 502 21.28 23.15 -34.99
CA LEU A 502 22.48 22.54 -35.57
C LEU A 502 22.11 21.25 -36.31
N ALA A 503 21.29 20.39 -35.70
CA ALA A 503 20.78 19.19 -36.35
C ALA A 503 20.07 19.54 -37.66
N ALA A 504 19.21 20.56 -37.70
CA ALA A 504 18.52 20.96 -38.92
C ALA A 504 19.45 21.29 -40.12
N THR A 505 20.73 21.61 -39.88
CA THR A 505 21.73 21.86 -40.93
C THR A 505 22.46 20.63 -41.45
N GLY A 506 22.30 19.48 -40.79
CA GLY A 506 22.95 18.21 -41.14
C GLY A 506 22.22 17.41 -42.20
N ASN A 507 22.94 16.48 -42.82
CA ASN A 507 22.41 15.47 -43.72
C ASN A 507 21.87 14.25 -42.95
N PRO A 508 21.03 13.40 -43.58
CA PRO A 508 20.60 12.13 -43.00
C PRO A 508 21.80 11.27 -42.55
N GLY A 509 21.74 10.73 -41.34
CA GLY A 509 22.78 9.89 -40.73
C GLY A 509 23.88 10.66 -40.00
N GLN A 510 23.96 11.99 -40.14
CA GLN A 510 25.03 12.76 -39.52
C GLN A 510 24.83 12.95 -38.01
N VAL A 511 25.95 12.93 -37.30
CA VAL A 511 26.08 13.32 -35.89
C VAL A 511 26.90 14.60 -35.85
N LEU A 512 26.26 15.73 -35.59
CA LEU A 512 26.92 17.03 -35.53
C LEU A 512 27.25 17.45 -34.10
N ILE A 513 28.37 18.11 -33.89
CA ILE A 513 28.74 18.68 -32.59
C ILE A 513 29.10 20.15 -32.75
N SER A 514 28.79 20.96 -31.72
CA SER A 514 29.27 22.34 -31.64
C SER A 514 30.73 22.41 -31.19
N GLY A 515 31.38 23.54 -31.43
CA GLY A 515 32.75 23.79 -30.92
C GLY A 515 32.90 23.63 -29.40
N LYS A 516 31.84 23.88 -28.61
CA LYS A 516 31.86 23.65 -27.16
C LYS A 516 31.93 22.16 -26.80
N VAL A 517 31.21 21.32 -27.54
CA VAL A 517 31.26 19.86 -27.36
C VAL A 517 32.63 19.34 -27.82
N LEU A 518 33.14 19.82 -28.96
CA LEU A 518 34.48 19.45 -29.44
C LEU A 518 35.56 19.72 -28.38
N ALA A 519 35.54 20.91 -27.77
CA ALA A 519 36.47 21.28 -26.71
C ALA A 519 36.36 20.35 -25.48
N ALA A 520 35.16 19.85 -25.17
CA ALA A 520 34.92 18.96 -24.03
C ALA A 520 35.31 17.50 -24.30
N VAL A 521 35.22 17.03 -25.55
CA VAL A 521 35.57 15.63 -25.91
C VAL A 521 37.03 15.44 -26.31
N ALA A 522 37.75 16.53 -26.60
CA ALA A 522 39.16 16.52 -27.00
C ALA A 522 39.44 15.57 -28.18
N ALA A 523 40.60 14.93 -28.23
CA ALA A 523 41.04 14.05 -29.32
C ALA A 523 40.54 12.60 -29.19
N ARG A 524 39.31 12.39 -28.73
CA ARG A 524 38.72 11.04 -28.53
C ARG A 524 37.90 10.54 -29.70
N PHE A 525 37.54 11.43 -30.62
CA PHE A 525 36.68 11.12 -31.74
C PHE A 525 37.28 11.69 -33.01
N ASP A 526 37.14 10.93 -34.10
CA ASP A 526 37.43 11.42 -35.43
C ASP A 526 36.35 12.40 -35.86
N VAL A 527 36.77 13.65 -36.09
CA VAL A 527 35.85 14.75 -36.41
C VAL A 527 36.23 15.43 -37.72
N MET A 528 35.22 15.70 -38.55
CA MET A 528 35.38 16.46 -39.78
C MET A 528 34.86 17.90 -39.57
N PRO A 529 35.68 18.95 -39.75
CA PRO A 529 35.21 20.32 -39.64
C PRO A 529 34.26 20.67 -40.79
N LEU A 530 33.10 21.23 -40.46
CA LEU A 530 32.09 21.65 -41.43
C LEU A 530 31.97 23.19 -41.55
N GLY A 531 32.84 23.93 -40.86
CA GLY A 531 32.83 25.39 -40.80
C GLY A 531 31.75 25.95 -39.89
N GLU A 532 31.48 27.26 -40.02
CA GLU A 532 30.40 27.93 -39.29
C GLU A 532 29.04 27.66 -39.94
N ARG A 533 28.07 27.22 -39.14
CA ARG A 533 26.67 27.05 -39.55
C ARG A 533 25.82 28.15 -38.93
N LEU A 534 24.94 28.74 -39.74
CA LEU A 534 23.96 29.69 -39.25
C LEU A 534 22.80 28.93 -38.59
N VAL A 535 22.64 29.10 -37.28
CA VAL A 535 21.51 28.52 -36.53
C VAL A 535 20.41 29.57 -36.33
N ARG A 536 19.16 29.14 -36.11
CA ARG A 536 17.94 29.98 -36.08
C ARG A 536 17.93 30.95 -34.85
N PRO A 537 17.00 31.94 -34.73
CA PRO A 537 17.33 33.29 -34.28
C PRO A 537 17.57 33.44 -32.76
N PRO A 538 18.36 34.46 -32.35
CA PRO A 538 19.07 35.39 -33.24
C PRO A 538 20.18 34.65 -34.01
N LYS A 539 20.52 35.14 -35.22
CA LYS A 539 21.39 34.50 -36.23
C LYS A 539 22.81 34.23 -35.71
N GLU A 540 22.95 33.31 -34.76
CA GLU A 540 24.20 32.91 -34.17
C GLU A 540 24.92 31.98 -35.14
N LYS A 541 26.22 32.19 -35.29
CA LYS A 541 27.07 31.27 -36.04
C LYS A 541 27.68 30.28 -35.06
N VAL A 542 27.49 29.01 -35.34
CA VAL A 542 28.03 27.93 -34.51
C VAL A 542 29.03 27.16 -35.35
N ALA A 543 30.27 27.03 -34.86
CA ALA A 543 31.24 26.12 -35.45
C ALA A 543 30.71 24.68 -35.35
N ALA A 544 30.58 24.02 -36.49
CA ALA A 544 30.00 22.70 -36.62
C ALA A 544 31.07 21.69 -37.05
N PHE A 545 31.01 20.51 -36.45
CA PHE A 545 31.87 19.37 -36.76
C PHE A 545 30.99 18.13 -36.89
N GLU A 546 31.32 17.24 -37.81
CA GLU A 546 30.71 15.93 -37.90
C GLU A 546 31.56 14.91 -37.15
N VAL A 547 30.92 14.09 -36.33
CA VAL A 547 31.58 12.96 -35.65
C VAL A 547 31.48 11.73 -36.55
N LEU A 548 32.63 11.20 -36.94
CA LEU A 548 32.74 10.04 -37.81
C LEU A 548 32.73 8.76 -36.97
N ASP A 549 33.70 8.61 -36.07
CA ASP A 549 33.84 7.44 -35.20
C ASP A 549 34.60 7.79 -33.91
N GLU A 550 34.67 6.85 -32.97
CA GLU A 550 35.53 6.93 -31.79
C GLU A 550 36.97 6.52 -32.13
N ASP A 551 37.95 7.33 -31.74
CA ASP A 551 39.36 7.03 -31.99
C ASP A 551 39.80 5.86 -31.08
N VAL A 552 40.01 4.70 -31.70
CA VAL A 552 40.37 3.43 -31.04
C VAL A 552 41.78 3.49 -30.39
N GLY A 553 42.57 4.54 -30.69
CA GLY A 553 43.94 4.73 -30.19
C GLY A 553 44.06 5.32 -28.78
N VAL A 554 42.96 5.80 -28.18
CA VAL A 554 42.95 6.37 -26.82
C VAL A 554 42.22 5.39 -25.91
N LEU A 555 42.89 4.84 -24.89
CA LEU A 555 42.35 3.89 -23.89
C LEU A 555 40.99 4.34 -23.34
N THR A 556 39.90 3.94 -23.98
CA THR A 556 38.53 4.21 -23.55
C THR A 556 37.91 2.93 -23.04
N ASN A 557 37.74 2.86 -21.72
CA ASN A 557 37.09 1.73 -21.07
C ASN A 557 35.61 1.71 -21.52
N PRO A 558 35.14 0.70 -22.28
CA PRO A 558 33.77 0.65 -22.75
C PRO A 558 32.86 0.37 -21.55
N GLY A 559 31.92 1.27 -21.29
CA GLY A 559 30.90 1.14 -20.24
C GLY A 559 29.87 0.06 -20.53
N LEU A 560 30.30 -1.20 -20.54
CA LEU A 560 29.45 -2.38 -20.38
C LEU A 560 29.78 -3.00 -19.02
N ARG A 561 28.94 -2.73 -18.03
CA ARG A 561 28.71 -3.62 -16.89
C ARG A 561 27.25 -4.00 -16.85
#